data_AF-A0A7Z9Z887-F1
#
_entry.id   AF-A0A7Z9Z887-F1
#
_cell.length_a   1.000
_cell.length_b   1.000
_cell.length_c   1.000
_cell.angle_alpha   90.00
_cell.angle_beta   90.00
_cell.angle_gamma   90.00
#
_symmetry.space_group_name_H-M   'P 1'
#
loop_
_entity.id
_entity.type
_entity.pdbx_description
1 polymer ?
#
loop_
_entity_poly.entity_id
_entity_poly.type
_entity_poly.pdbx_seq_one_letter_code
_entity_poly.pdbx_strand_id
1 'polypeptide(L)' 'MFKIKEKPEDFFVREIIDIPLGDSGEYAYYKLHKVDLNTIDVVRELAKRFSLPVKNITFAGLKDK' A
#
# COMPACT_ATOMS: atom_id res chain seq x y z
N MET A 1 -22.61 16.29 19.33
CA MET A 1 -21.40 15.48 19.55
C MET A 1 -20.89 15.07 18.18
N PHE A 2 -19.71 15.50 17.77
CA PHE A 2 -19.18 15.19 16.43
C PHE A 2 -18.46 13.83 16.47
N LYS A 3 -18.85 12.92 15.56
CA LYS A 3 -18.15 11.66 15.33
C LYS A 3 -17.27 11.82 14.10
N ILE A 4 -16.05 11.28 14.16
CA ILE A 4 -15.06 11.33 13.09
C ILE A 4 -14.69 9.89 12.77
N LYS A 5 -14.54 9.52 11.49
CA LYS A 5 -14.28 8.16 10.99
C LYS A 5 -15.43 7.16 11.19
N GLU A 6 -16.68 7.57 10.98
CA GLU A 6 -17.82 6.64 11.12
C GLU A 6 -17.91 5.64 9.97
N LYS A 7 -17.46 6.04 8.77
CA LYS A 7 -17.32 5.18 7.60
C LYS A 7 -15.90 5.23 7.02
N PRO A 8 -15.46 4.21 6.28
CA PRO A 8 -14.16 4.22 5.61
C PRO A 8 -13.99 5.40 4.65
N GLU A 9 -15.08 5.87 4.03
CA GLU A 9 -15.04 7.02 3.12
C GLU A 9 -14.80 8.35 3.87
N ASP A 10 -15.06 8.41 5.17
CA ASP A 10 -14.86 9.61 6.00
C ASP A 10 -13.39 9.84 6.35
N PHE A 11 -12.50 8.88 6.06
CA PHE A 11 -11.08 8.97 6.38
C PHE A 11 -10.20 8.42 5.26
N PHE A 12 -9.72 9.32 4.40
CA PHE A 12 -8.82 8.98 3.30
C PHE A 12 -7.40 9.46 3.58
N VAL A 13 -6.43 8.55 3.49
CA VAL A 13 -5.00 8.88 3.58
C VAL A 13 -4.37 8.70 2.19
N ARG A 14 -3.92 9.81 1.59
CA ARG A 14 -3.10 9.78 0.37
C ARG A 14 -1.64 9.96 0.76
N GLU A 15 -0.79 9.03 0.35
CA GLU A 15 0.65 9.20 0.49
C GLU A 15 1.13 10.25 -0.52
N ILE A 16 1.85 11.26 -0.02
CA ILE A 16 2.58 12.21 -0.85
C ILE A 16 4.01 11.69 -0.88
N ILE A 17 4.40 11.16 -2.04
CA ILE A 17 5.72 10.59 -2.29
C ILE A 17 6.40 11.47 -3.32
N ASP A 18 7.61 11.94 -3.00
CA ASP A 18 8.51 12.61 -3.93
C ASP A 18 9.74 11.73 -4.12
N ILE A 19 9.60 10.70 -4.97
CA ILE A 19 10.68 9.78 -5.34
C ILE A 19 10.99 10.01 -6.83
N PRO A 20 12.25 10.30 -7.19
CA PRO A 20 12.65 10.34 -8.59
C PRO A 20 12.55 8.92 -9.16
N LEU A 21 11.54 8.67 -10.00
CA LEU A 21 11.40 7.42 -10.73
C LEU A 21 12.31 7.46 -11.96
N GLY A 22 13.13 6.43 -12.12
CA GLY A 22 13.87 6.19 -13.37
C GLY A 22 13.13 5.17 -14.25
N ASP A 23 13.51 5.11 -15.53
CA ASP A 23 12.91 4.15 -16.49
C ASP A 23 13.38 2.70 -16.27
N SER A 24 14.41 2.49 -15.44
CA SER A 24 14.93 1.16 -15.11
C SER A 24 15.60 1.14 -13.73
N GLY A 25 15.70 -0.05 -13.14
CA GLY A 25 16.32 -0.26 -11.83
C GLY A 25 16.04 -1.66 -11.29
N GLU A 26 16.61 -1.96 -10.12
CA GLU A 26 16.42 -3.24 -9.42
C GLU A 26 15.01 -3.39 -8.83
N TYR A 27 14.31 -2.26 -8.62
CA TYR A 27 12.98 -2.21 -8.01
C TYR A 27 12.00 -1.44 -8.90
N ALA A 28 10.73 -1.85 -8.85
CA ALA A 28 9.61 -1.14 -9.46
C ALA A 28 8.65 -0.62 -8.38
N TYR A 29 8.22 0.63 -8.53
CA TYR A 29 7.23 1.23 -7.64
C TYR A 29 5.83 1.04 -8.17
N TYR A 30 4.91 0.62 -7.30
CA TYR A 30 3.50 0.47 -7.62
C TYR A 30 2.66 1.31 -6.68
N LYS A 31 1.69 2.03 -7.23
CA LYS A 31 0.68 2.72 -6.44
C LYS A 31 -0.44 1.74 -6.09
N LEU A 32 -0.52 1.36 -4.82
CA LEU A 32 -1.56 0.47 -4.31
C LEU A 32 -2.76 1.27 -3.80
N HIS A 33 -3.96 0.86 -4.21
CA HIS A 33 -5.22 1.31 -3.61
C HIS A 33 -5.87 0.11 -2.92
N LYS A 34 -6.17 0.23 -1.62
CA LYS A 34 -6.82 -0.80 -0.81
C LYS A 34 -7.99 -0.20 -0.02
N VAL A 35 -9.03 -0.99 0.26
CA VAL A 35 -10.17 -0.62 1.12
C VAL A 35 -10.44 -1.80 2.06
N ASP A 36 -10.52 -1.56 3.37
CA ASP A 36 -10.78 -2.57 4.42
C ASP A 36 -9.84 -3.80 4.39
N LEU A 37 -8.60 -3.60 3.93
CA LEU A 37 -7.58 -4.64 3.84
C LEU A 37 -6.34 -4.26 4.65
N ASN A 38 -5.73 -5.23 5.32
CA ASN A 38 -4.45 -5.02 5.98
C ASN A 38 -3.30 -5.08 4.97
N THR A 39 -2.26 -4.27 5.21
CA THR A 39 -1.08 -4.19 4.33
C THR A 39 -0.40 -5.54 4.14
N ILE A 40 -0.30 -6.38 5.18
CA ILE A 40 0.36 -7.70 5.11
C ILE A 40 -0.43 -8.67 4.23
N ASP A 41 -1.76 -8.65 4.29
CA ASP A 41 -2.60 -9.56 3.50
C ASP A 41 -2.49 -9.23 2.01
N VAL A 42 -2.46 -7.93 1.68
CA VAL A 42 -2.22 -7.48 0.30
C VAL A 42 -0.84 -7.91 -0.18
N VAL A 43 0.20 -7.76 0.64
CA VAL A 43 1.56 -8.17 0.28
C VAL A 43 1.65 -9.68 0.01
N ARG A 44 0.99 -10.51 0.82
CA ARG A 44 0.96 -11.97 0.60
C ARG A 44 0.26 -12.35 -0.71
N GLU A 45 -0.86 -11.70 -1.00
CA GLU A 45 -1.60 -11.93 -2.24
C GLU A 45 -0.80 -11.49 -3.47
N LEU A 46 -0.12 -10.34 -3.41
CA LEU A 46 0.78 -9.87 -4.46
C LEU A 46 1.95 -10.84 -4.67
N ALA A 47 2.61 -11.28 -3.59
CA ALA A 47 3.70 -12.25 -3.65
C ALA A 47 3.27 -13.54 -4.37
N LYS A 48 2.06 -14.04 -4.06
CA LYS A 48 1.49 -15.22 -4.73
C LYS A 48 1.23 -14.97 -6.21
N ARG A 49 0.62 -13.84 -6.57
CA ARG A 49 0.28 -13.50 -7.98
C ARG A 49 1.51 -13.29 -8.85
N PHE A 50 2.53 -12.64 -8.31
CA PHE A 50 3.77 -12.35 -9.04
C PHE A 50 4.82 -13.46 -8.90
N SER A 51 4.53 -14.53 -8.14
CA SER A 51 5.49 -15.60 -7.83
C SER A 51 6.81 -15.05 -7.25
N LEU A 52 6.71 -14.04 -6.38
CA LEU A 52 7.84 -13.39 -5.74
C LEU A 52 7.94 -13.78 -4.26
N PRO A 53 9.14 -13.87 -3.70
CA PRO A 53 9.30 -13.98 -2.25
C PRO A 53 8.67 -12.77 -1.55
N VAL A 54 7.88 -13.00 -0.50
CA VAL A 54 7.23 -11.94 0.29
C VAL A 54 8.22 -10.86 0.75
N LYS A 55 9.44 -11.26 1.12
CA LYS A 55 10.52 -10.36 1.54
C LYS A 55 10.97 -9.37 0.47
N ASN A 56 10.68 -9.62 -0.81
CA ASN A 56 11.02 -8.74 -1.92
C ASN A 56 9.95 -7.67 -2.17
N ILE A 57 8.82 -7.71 -1.45
CA ILE A 57 7.77 -6.70 -1.54
C ILE A 57 7.87 -5.83 -0.28
N THR A 58 8.32 -4.59 -0.46
CA THR A 58 8.48 -3.60 0.61
C THR A 58 7.45 -2.50 0.48
N PHE A 59 7.16 -1.81 1.57
CA PHE A 59 6.23 -0.68 1.62
C PHE A 59 6.77 0.39 2.57
N ALA A 60 6.51 1.66 2.27
CA ALA A 60 7.11 2.80 2.98
C ALA A 60 6.64 2.94 4.44
N GLY A 61 5.53 2.29 4.80
CA GLY A 61 5.05 2.23 6.18
C GLY A 61 3.73 1.46 6.30
N LEU A 62 3.40 1.05 7.52
CA LEU A 62 2.08 0.46 7.81
C LEU A 62 1.03 1.56 7.68
N LYS A 63 0.03 1.33 6.84
CA LYS A 63 -1.18 2.15 6.78
C LYS A 63 -2.27 1.44 7.57
N ASP A 64 -3.03 2.22 8.35
CA ASP A 64 -4.21 1.73 9.06
C ASP A 64 -5.18 1.03 8.09
N LYS A 65 -5.99 0.11 8.65
CA LYS A 65 -6.97 -0.66 7.88
C LYS A 65 -8.02 0.26 7.26
#